data_AF-A0A7X0GQ12-F1
#
_entry.id   AF-A0A7X0GQ12-F1
#
_cell.length_a   1.000
_cell.length_b   1.000
_cell.length_c   1.000
_cell.angle_alpha   90.00
_cell.angle_beta   90.00
_cell.angle_gamma   90.00
#
_symmetry.space_group_name_H-M   'P 1'
#
loop_
_entity.id
_entity.type
_entity.pdbx_description
1 polymer ?
#
loop_
_entity_poly.entity_id
_entity_poly.type
_entity_poly.pdbx_seq_one_letter_code
_entity_poly.pdbx_strand_id
1 'polypeptide(L)' 'MGAHLDTRGLERRKHPERLLILAELPLTPAGKPDRAALRERCTTDAEEKRPLASAG' A
#
# COMPACT_ATOMS: atom_id res chain seq x y z
N MET A 1 -6.63 11.54 -2.03
CA MET A 1 -6.71 10.33 -2.88
C MET A 1 -8.15 9.94 -3.20
N GLY A 2 -9.05 9.77 -2.21
CA GLY A 2 -10.45 9.38 -2.47
C GLY A 2 -11.16 10.21 -3.55
N ALA A 3 -11.03 11.54 -3.52
CA ALA A 3 -11.63 12.42 -4.54
C ALA A 3 -11.18 12.12 -5.98
N HIS A 4 -9.93 11.69 -6.19
CA HIS A 4 -9.46 11.30 -7.52
C HIS A 4 -10.16 10.04 -8.02
N LEU A 5 -10.30 9.04 -7.14
CA LEU A 5 -10.96 7.78 -7.45
C LEU A 5 -12.47 7.95 -7.62
N ASP A 6 -13.09 8.80 -6.80
CA ASP A 6 -14.49 9.20 -6.93
C ASP A 6 -14.75 9.87 -8.29
N THR A 7 -13.88 10.79 -8.70
CA THR A 7 -13.98 11.48 -10.02
C THR A 7 -13.88 10.49 -11.19
N ARG A 8 -13.16 9.39 -11.01
CA ARG A 8 -13.04 8.32 -12.00
C ARG A 8 -14.20 7.31 -11.96
N GLY A 9 -15.20 7.53 -11.09
CA GLY A 9 -16.37 6.67 -10.95
C GLY A 9 -16.10 5.37 -10.19
N LEU A 10 -14.99 5.27 -9.46
CA LEU A 10 -14.70 4.09 -8.67
C LEU A 10 -15.54 4.10 -7.38
N GLU A 11 -16.34 3.06 -7.18
CA GLU A 11 -17.12 2.87 -5.95
C GLU A 11 -16.22 2.97 -4.71
N ARG A 12 -16.66 3.70 -3.68
CA ARG A 12 -15.89 3.90 -2.44
C ARG A 12 -15.36 2.62 -1.78
N ARG A 13 -16.13 1.54 -1.80
CA ARG A 13 -15.71 0.23 -1.27
C ARG A 13 -14.50 -0.40 -1.97
N LYS A 14 -14.16 0.08 -3.17
CA LYS A 14 -13.01 -0.36 -3.96
C LYS A 14 -11.81 0.57 -3.80
N HIS A 15 -11.97 1.66 -3.03
CA HIS A 15 -10.84 2.54 -2.76
C HIS A 15 -9.84 1.77 -1.90
N PRO A 16 -8.55 1.80 -2.25
CA PRO A 16 -7.53 1.18 -1.42
C PRO A 16 -7.44 1.96 -0.11
N GLU A 17 -7.37 1.23 1.00
CA GLU A 17 -7.21 1.83 2.33
C GLU A 17 -5.85 2.50 2.49
N ARG A 18 -4.84 2.02 1.76
CA ARG A 18 -3.44 2.46 1.84
C ARG A 18 -2.76 2.41 0.48
N LEU A 19 -1.79 3.30 0.29
CA LEU A 19 -0.90 3.32 -0.87
C LEU A 19 0.54 3.15 -0.39
N LEU A 20 1.24 2.18 -0.97
CA LEU A 20 2.68 1.99 -0.80
C LEU A 20 3.39 2.55 -2.04
N ILE A 21 4.26 3.53 -1.84
CA ILE A 21 5.09 4.07 -2.91
C ILE A 21 6.40 3.28 -2.92
N LEU A 22 6.79 2.81 -4.11
CA LEU A 22 7.98 2.01 -4.32
C LEU A 22 8.86 2.69 -5.36
N ALA A 23 10.17 2.62 -5.17
CA ALA A 23 11.13 3.01 -6.20
C ALA A 23 11.14 1.97 -7.34
N GLU A 24 10.98 0.68 -7.01
CA GLU A 24 10.95 -0.42 -7.98
C GLU A 24 9.97 -1.51 -7.55
N LEU A 25 9.33 -2.15 -8.53
CA LEU A 25 8.40 -3.25 -8.31
C LEU A 25 9.17 -4.57 -8.11
N PRO A 26 9.04 -5.25 -6.96
CA PRO A 26 9.66 -6.56 -6.78
C PRO A 26 9.03 -7.56 -7.75
N LEU A 27 9.87 -8.34 -8.42
CA LEU A 27 9.45 -9.35 -9.39
C LEU A 27 9.87 -10.75 -8.93
N THR A 28 9.04 -11.73 -9.24
CA THR A 28 9.38 -13.16 -9.20
C THR A 28 10.45 -13.49 -10.26
N PRO A 29 11.10 -14.67 -10.18
CA PRO A 29 12.05 -15.12 -11.23
C PRO A 29 11.44 -15.15 -12.64
N ALA A 30 10.12 -15.33 -12.75
CA ALA A 30 9.40 -15.28 -14.01
C ALA A 30 9.07 -13.85 -14.49
N GLY A 31 9.58 -12.82 -13.81
CA GLY A 31 9.36 -11.40 -14.13
C GLY A 31 7.98 -10.86 -13.74
N LYS A 32 7.12 -11.66 -13.10
CA LYS A 32 5.80 -11.20 -12.64
C LYS A 32 5.92 -10.46 -11.31
N PRO A 33 5.08 -9.45 -11.02
CA PRO A 33 5.07 -8.78 -9.72
C PRO A 33 4.92 -9.76 -8.55
N ASP A 34 5.81 -9.65 -7.58
CA ASP A 34 5.79 -10.50 -6.40
C ASP A 34 4.80 -9.94 -5.36
N ARG A 35 3.60 -10.52 -5.34
CA ARG A 35 2.54 -10.12 -4.41
C ARG A 35 2.87 -10.44 -2.95
N ALA A 36 3.70 -11.46 -2.68
CA ALA A 36 4.07 -11.81 -1.31
C ALA A 36 5.02 -10.75 -0.74
N ALA A 37 6.07 -10.41 -1.48
CA ALA A 37 7.00 -9.34 -1.11
C ALA A 37 6.29 -7.98 -0.96
N LEU A 38 5.33 -7.67 -1.85
CA LEU A 38 4.53 -6.45 -1.74
C LEU A 38 3.66 -6.41 -0.47
N ARG A 39 3.08 -7.55 -0.07
CA ARG A 39 2.28 -7.62 1.17
C ARG A 39 3.14 -7.39 2.40
N GLU A 40 4.31 -8.02 2.47
CA GLU A 40 5.25 -7.84 3.57
C GLU A 40 5.70 -6.38 3.71
N ARG A 41 6.07 -5.73 2.60
CA ARG A 41 6.43 -4.31 2.61
C ARG A 41 5.26 -3.42 3.06
N CYS A 42 4.03 -3.72 2.62
CA CYS A 42 2.84 -2.99 3.05
C CYS A 42 2.61 -3.11 4.57
N THR A 43 2.92 -4.24 5.18
CA THR A 43 2.83 -4.41 6.64
C THR A 43 3.96 -3.67 7.36
N THR A 44 5.20 -3.79 6.90
CA THR A 44 6.36 -3.14 7.55
C THR A 44 6.28 -1.61 7.51
N ASP A 45 5.93 -1.01 6.36
CA ASP A 45 5.72 0.45 6.26
C ASP A 45 4.54 0.95 7.13
N ALA A 46 3.57 0.08 7.45
CA ALA A 46 2.47 0.42 8.36
C ALA A 46 2.96 0.62 9.78
N GLU A 47 3.82 -0.28 10.24
CA GLU A 47 4.40 -0.25 11.57
C GLU A 47 5.34 0.93 11.74
N GLU A 48 6.11 1.27 10.71
CA GLU A 48 7.02 2.43 10.74
C GLU A 48 6.26 3.77 10.73
N LYS A 49 5.10 3.82 10.07
CA LYS A 49 4.22 5.00 10.07
C LYS A 49 3.28 5.08 11.27
N ARG A 50 3.26 4.09 12.19
CA ARG A 50 2.60 4.28 13.48
C ARG A 50 3.39 5.33 14.24
N PRO A 51 2.81 6.52 14.53
CA PRO A 51 3.48 7.44 15.44
C PRO A 51 3.64 6.70 16.76
N LEU A 52 4.80 6.89 17.40
CA LEU A 52 5.12 6.40 18.74
C LEU A 52 4.04 6.93 19.70
N ALA A 53 2.92 6.21 19.82
CA ALA A 53 1.82 6.57 20.69
C ALA A 53 2.26 6.27 22.12
N SER A 54 2.77 7.33 22.75
CA SER A 54 2.90 7.57 24.20
C SER A 54 3.26 6.37 25.06
N ALA A 55 4.53 6.28 25.43
CA ALA A 55 4.88 5.81 26.77
C ALA A 55 4.21 6.78 27.77
N GLY A 56 3.22 6.26 28.49
CA GLY A 56 2.55 6.90 29.62
C GLY A 56 2.33 5.85 30.70
#